data_AF-A0A3N9N3J4-F1
#
_entry.id   AF-A0A3N9N3J4-F1
#
_cell.length_a   1.000
_cell.length_b   1.000
_cell.length_c   1.000
_cell.angle_alpha   90.00
_cell.angle_beta   90.00
_cell.angle_gamma   90.00
#
_symmetry.space_group_name_H-M   'P 1'
#
loop_
_entity.id
_entity.type
_entity.pdbx_description
1 polymer ?
#
loop_
_entity_poly.entity_id
_entity_poly.type
_entity_poly.pdbx_seq_one_letter_code
_entity_poly.pdbx_strand_id
1 'polypeptide(L)'
;TGSYGSLINEDLAMGVSMRLAYSSLSPFGAGQEAGSGTATAVAADLGLLYHAPFLTGLSLGANLSNMGPKVSYIDRAQADPLPTTLKAGFAYKLLDQEFNKLTITSDVNKELVVRDNFGRSDEFYEAIFTSWTDGDLIESLIWNIGAEYWYSTLVGLRGGYWNDDLGKVFPYTFGVSLKYSTYRFDFSYLSAGKDHPLTDTMRYSLSVDF
;
A
#
# COMPACT_ATOMS: atom_id res chain seq x y z
N THR A 1 6.91 12.44 5.49
CA THR A 1 5.85 11.84 6.31
C THR A 1 6.33 11.78 7.74
N GLY A 2 5.47 12.11 8.70
CA GLY A 2 5.71 11.85 10.12
C GLY A 2 4.69 10.83 10.62
N SER A 3 5.13 9.91 11.46
CA SER A 3 4.30 8.78 11.93
C SER A 3 4.51 8.56 13.42
N TYR A 4 3.45 8.15 14.10
CA TYR A 4 3.47 7.75 15.50
C TYR A 4 2.61 6.50 15.67
N GLY A 5 3.11 5.51 16.41
CA GLY A 5 2.36 4.30 16.74
C GLY A 5 2.63 3.85 18.16
N SER A 6 1.63 3.24 18.78
CA SER A 6 1.70 2.73 20.15
C SER A 6 0.89 1.45 20.29
N LEU A 7 1.33 0.61 21.22
CA LEU A 7 0.50 -0.44 21.78
C LEU A 7 -0.65 0.21 22.56
N ILE A 8 -1.87 -0.24 22.30
CA ILE A 8 -3.07 0.12 23.06
C ILE A 8 -3.28 -0.89 24.18
N ASN A 9 -2.99 -2.17 23.89
CA ASN A 9 -2.88 -3.25 24.86
C ASN A 9 -1.84 -4.27 24.37
N GLU A 10 -1.74 -5.44 25.01
CA GLU A 10 -0.74 -6.46 24.68
C GLU A 10 -0.89 -7.05 23.28
N ASP A 11 -2.11 -7.04 22.73
CA ASP A 11 -2.44 -7.67 21.45
C ASP A 11 -2.67 -6.65 20.32
N LEU A 12 -3.05 -5.41 20.64
CA LEU A 12 -3.48 -4.37 19.71
C LEU A 12 -2.51 -3.19 19.69
N ALA A 13 -2.01 -2.86 18.51
CA ALA A 13 -1.29 -1.63 18.21
C ALA A 13 -2.09 -0.74 17.27
N MET A 14 -1.95 0.57 17.45
CA MET A 14 -2.50 1.58 16.55
C MET A 14 -1.42 2.55 16.12
N GLY A 15 -1.55 3.07 14.90
CA GLY A 15 -0.65 4.06 14.33
C GLY A 15 -1.41 5.16 13.60
N VAL A 16 -0.87 6.37 13.67
CA VAL A 16 -1.33 7.54 12.91
C VAL A 16 -0.15 8.10 12.14
N SER A 17 -0.38 8.54 10.91
CA SER A 17 0.66 9.22 10.11
C SER A 17 0.10 10.45 9.43
N MET A 18 0.98 11.44 9.19
CA MET A 18 0.70 12.62 8.39
C MET A 18 1.72 12.73 7.27
N ARG A 19 1.23 12.99 6.06
CA ARG A 19 2.01 13.11 4.84
C ARG A 19 1.78 14.47 4.21
N LEU A 20 2.89 15.09 3.80
CA LEU A 20 2.90 16.22 2.87
C LEU A 20 3.48 15.71 1.57
N ALA A 21 2.73 15.82 0.49
CA ALA A 21 3.18 15.44 -0.85
C ALA A 21 3.22 16.69 -1.73
N TYR A 22 4.32 16.87 -2.45
CA TYR A 22 4.48 17.92 -3.44
C TYR A 22 4.60 17.27 -4.80
N SER A 23 3.73 17.67 -5.73
CA SER A 23 3.71 17.17 -7.10
C SER A 23 4.05 18.32 -8.04
N SER A 24 4.97 18.09 -8.96
CA SER A 24 5.38 19.05 -10.00
C SER A 24 5.40 18.31 -11.33
N LEU A 25 4.24 18.23 -11.99
CA LEU A 25 4.05 17.44 -13.21
C LEU A 25 4.55 18.17 -14.46
N SER A 26 4.41 19.50 -14.51
CA SER A 26 4.90 20.31 -15.62
C SER A 26 5.30 21.71 -15.13
N PRO A 27 6.49 22.22 -15.55
CA PRO A 27 6.87 23.61 -15.34
C PRO A 27 6.08 24.59 -16.23
N PHE A 28 5.27 24.10 -17.18
CA PHE A 28 4.45 24.89 -18.10
C PHE A 28 2.96 24.55 -17.96
N GLY A 29 2.09 25.55 -18.04
CA GLY A 29 0.63 25.35 -18.08
C GLY A 29 0.19 24.56 -19.32
N ALA A 30 -0.89 23.80 -19.20
CA ALA A 30 -1.49 23.07 -20.32
C ALA A 30 -2.56 23.94 -21.00
N GLY A 31 -2.45 24.15 -22.32
CA GLY A 31 -3.47 24.89 -23.10
C GLY A 31 -3.49 26.39 -22.84
N GLN A 32 -4.68 26.97 -22.60
CA GLN A 32 -4.87 28.42 -22.39
C GLN A 32 -4.73 28.87 -20.92
N GLU A 33 -4.43 27.97 -19.98
CA GLU A 33 -4.41 28.33 -18.56
C GLU A 33 -3.01 28.77 -18.08
N ALA A 34 -2.95 29.98 -17.52
CA ALA A 34 -1.74 30.53 -16.91
C ALA A 34 -1.56 29.96 -15.49
N GLY A 35 -0.61 29.03 -15.32
CA GLY A 35 -0.26 28.47 -14.01
C GLY A 35 0.89 27.46 -14.08
N SER A 36 1.54 27.21 -12.94
CA SER A 36 2.48 26.09 -12.79
C SER A 36 1.70 24.83 -12.46
N GLY A 37 1.97 23.70 -13.14
CA GLY A 37 1.35 22.40 -12.86
C GLY A 37 1.88 21.76 -11.58
N THR A 38 1.82 22.50 -10.48
CA THR A 38 2.32 22.12 -9.16
C THR A 38 1.17 22.06 -8.17
N ALA A 39 1.20 21.07 -7.28
CA ALA A 39 0.21 20.95 -6.23
C ALA A 39 0.81 20.40 -4.93
N THR A 40 0.29 20.88 -3.81
CA THR A 40 0.65 20.38 -2.48
C THR A 40 -0.55 19.67 -1.89
N ALA A 41 -0.34 18.44 -1.47
CA ALA A 41 -1.34 17.61 -0.82
C ALA A 41 -0.96 17.36 0.63
N VAL A 42 -1.97 17.29 1.49
CA VAL A 42 -1.85 16.84 2.88
C VAL A 42 -2.73 15.62 3.05
N ALA A 43 -2.21 14.58 3.68
CA ALA A 43 -2.97 13.37 3.95
C ALA A 43 -2.67 12.81 5.35
N ALA A 44 -3.64 12.12 5.92
CA ALA A 44 -3.51 11.37 7.15
C ALA A 44 -3.75 9.87 6.89
N ASP A 45 -3.02 9.03 7.64
CA ASP A 45 -3.16 7.58 7.59
C ASP A 45 -3.46 7.05 9.01
N LEU A 46 -4.29 6.02 9.09
CA LEU A 46 -4.61 5.27 10.31
C LEU A 46 -4.26 3.79 10.11
N GLY A 47 -3.53 3.20 11.04
CA GLY A 47 -3.13 1.79 11.02
C GLY A 47 -3.56 1.07 12.29
N LEU A 48 -3.98 -0.18 12.14
CA LEU A 48 -4.31 -1.11 13.20
C LEU A 48 -3.53 -2.41 12.98
N LEU A 49 -2.96 -2.96 14.04
CA LEU A 49 -2.33 -4.27 14.04
C LEU A 49 -2.79 -5.04 15.27
N TYR A 50 -3.36 -6.22 15.06
CA TYR A 50 -3.88 -7.09 16.10
C TYR A 50 -3.21 -8.46 16.04
N HIS A 51 -2.53 -8.84 17.11
CA HIS A 51 -1.99 -10.18 17.30
C HIS A 51 -3.09 -11.04 17.92
N ALA A 52 -3.47 -12.13 17.27
CA ALA A 52 -4.61 -12.91 17.72
C ALA A 52 -4.21 -13.84 18.89
N PRO A 53 -4.66 -13.60 20.14
CA PRO A 53 -4.28 -14.42 21.29
C PRO A 53 -4.87 -15.85 21.20
N PHE A 54 -5.92 -16.03 20.40
CA PHE A 54 -6.57 -17.31 20.18
C PHE A 54 -5.85 -18.21 19.16
N LEU A 55 -4.91 -17.66 18.37
CA LEU A 55 -4.13 -18.42 17.40
C LEU A 55 -2.70 -17.88 17.32
N THR A 56 -1.78 -18.54 18.02
CA THR A 56 -0.36 -18.16 18.07
C THR A 56 0.22 -18.00 16.66
N GLY A 57 0.87 -16.86 16.42
CA GLY A 57 1.51 -16.56 15.15
C GLY A 57 0.58 -15.96 14.08
N LEU A 58 -0.72 -15.79 14.37
CA LEU A 58 -1.64 -15.03 13.52
C LEU A 58 -1.62 -13.55 13.91
N SER A 59 -1.52 -12.70 12.90
CA SER A 59 -1.68 -11.25 13.01
C SER A 59 -2.68 -10.77 11.97
N LEU A 60 -3.56 -9.85 12.36
CA LEU A 60 -4.50 -9.16 11.51
C LEU A 60 -4.09 -7.70 11.42
N GLY A 61 -4.15 -7.12 10.23
CA GLY A 61 -3.80 -5.72 9.99
C GLY A 61 -4.87 -5.01 9.18
N ALA A 62 -5.07 -3.73 9.48
CA ALA A 62 -5.88 -2.84 8.67
C ALA A 62 -5.21 -1.46 8.58
N ASN A 63 -5.31 -0.83 7.42
CA ASN A 63 -4.78 0.50 7.19
C ASN A 63 -5.72 1.30 6.29
N LEU A 64 -6.15 2.45 6.78
CA LEU A 64 -6.86 3.47 6.01
C LEU A 64 -5.88 4.59 5.72
N SER A 65 -5.55 4.80 4.46
CA SER A 65 -4.48 5.71 4.04
C SER A 65 -4.95 6.78 3.07
N ASN A 66 -4.13 7.82 2.94
CA ASN A 66 -4.31 8.96 2.04
C ASN A 66 -5.60 9.77 2.30
N MET A 67 -6.08 9.81 3.55
CA MET A 67 -7.25 10.61 3.91
C MET A 67 -6.90 12.10 3.91
N GLY A 68 -7.45 12.86 2.97
CA GLY A 68 -7.18 14.29 2.89
C GLY A 68 -8.04 15.00 1.86
N PRO A 69 -8.02 16.34 1.86
CA PRO A 69 -8.78 17.14 0.91
C PRO A 69 -8.28 16.91 -0.52
N LYS A 70 -9.16 17.19 -1.48
CA LYS A 70 -8.83 17.15 -2.91
C LYS A 70 -7.70 18.12 -3.26
N VAL A 71 -6.92 17.75 -4.25
CA VAL A 71 -5.73 18.46 -4.68
C VAL A 71 -5.99 19.05 -6.06
N SER A 72 -5.78 20.35 -6.22
CA SER A 72 -5.91 21.06 -7.49
C SER A 72 -4.58 21.62 -7.95
N TYR A 73 -4.24 21.44 -9.22
CA TYR A 73 -3.03 21.99 -9.83
C TYR A 73 -3.24 23.42 -10.34
N ILE A 74 -4.40 23.72 -10.94
CA ILE A 74 -4.69 25.03 -11.55
C ILE A 74 -6.09 25.51 -11.13
N ASP A 75 -7.13 24.74 -11.47
CA ASP A 75 -8.52 25.05 -11.10
C ASP A 75 -9.01 24.19 -9.92
N ARG A 76 -9.60 24.83 -8.91
CA ARG A 76 -10.25 24.12 -7.78
C ARG A 76 -11.51 23.37 -8.21
N ALA A 77 -12.17 23.78 -9.29
CA ALA A 77 -13.33 23.06 -9.83
C ALA A 77 -12.94 21.71 -10.45
N GLN A 78 -11.66 21.52 -10.79
CA GLN A 78 -11.08 20.27 -11.29
C GLN A 78 -10.19 19.57 -10.24
N ALA A 79 -10.43 19.80 -8.95
CA ALA A 79 -9.63 19.18 -7.90
C ALA A 79 -9.80 17.64 -7.92
N ASP A 80 -8.68 16.93 -7.96
CA ASP A 80 -8.67 15.47 -7.94
C ASP A 80 -8.66 14.96 -6.49
N PRO A 81 -9.46 13.94 -6.17
CA PRO A 81 -9.43 13.31 -4.86
C PRO A 81 -8.10 12.58 -4.66
N LEU A 82 -7.60 12.61 -3.42
CA LEU A 82 -6.51 11.73 -3.04
C LEU A 82 -6.97 10.27 -3.11
N PRO A 83 -6.08 9.34 -3.50
CA PRO A 83 -6.40 7.92 -3.61
C PRO A 83 -6.53 7.31 -2.21
N THR A 84 -7.63 7.63 -1.53
CA THR A 84 -7.95 7.11 -0.20
C THR A 84 -8.10 5.61 -0.33
N THR A 85 -7.35 4.84 0.44
CA THR A 85 -7.28 3.38 0.26
C THR A 85 -7.45 2.69 1.60
N LEU A 86 -8.32 1.66 1.63
CA LEU A 86 -8.41 0.71 2.72
C LEU A 86 -7.70 -0.58 2.36
N LYS A 87 -6.70 -0.96 3.15
CA LYS A 87 -6.04 -2.26 3.10
C LYS A 87 -6.40 -3.05 4.35
N ALA A 88 -6.78 -4.31 4.20
CA ALA A 88 -6.96 -5.23 5.32
C ALA A 88 -6.37 -6.59 4.97
N GLY A 89 -5.75 -7.26 5.94
CA GLY A 89 -5.10 -8.54 5.67
C GLY A 89 -4.68 -9.28 6.93
N PHE A 90 -4.04 -10.42 6.72
CA PHE A 90 -3.47 -11.23 7.77
C PHE A 90 -2.06 -11.72 7.42
N ALA A 91 -1.31 -12.05 8.45
CA ALA A 91 -0.06 -12.77 8.39
C ALA A 91 -0.12 -13.96 9.34
N TYR A 92 0.31 -15.13 8.89
CA TYR A 92 0.35 -16.33 9.73
C TYR A 92 1.72 -17.01 9.64
N LYS A 93 2.36 -17.17 10.80
CA LYS A 93 3.63 -17.90 10.92
C LYS A 93 3.37 -19.41 10.90
N LEU A 94 3.50 -20.03 9.73
CA LEU A 94 3.39 -21.49 9.57
C LEU A 94 4.52 -22.24 10.28
N LEU A 95 5.73 -21.67 10.29
CA LEU A 95 6.90 -22.23 10.95
C LEU A 95 7.64 -21.11 11.68
N ASP A 96 7.94 -21.32 12.96
CA ASP A 96 8.77 -20.41 13.76
C ASP A 96 9.75 -21.24 14.61
N GLN A 97 10.83 -21.69 13.97
CA GLN A 97 11.93 -22.42 14.61
C GLN A 97 13.19 -21.55 14.64
N GLU A 98 14.23 -22.01 15.34
CA GLU A 98 15.51 -21.30 15.48
C GLU A 98 16.14 -20.95 14.12
N PHE A 99 16.18 -21.92 13.19
CA PHE A 99 16.80 -21.74 11.88
C PHE A 99 15.81 -21.56 10.73
N ASN A 100 14.56 -21.97 10.88
CA ASN A 100 13.60 -21.98 9.76
C ASN A 100 12.35 -21.23 10.16
N LYS A 101 12.03 -20.17 9.43
CA LYS A 101 10.81 -19.40 9.64
C LYS A 101 10.05 -19.28 8.33
N LEU A 102 8.77 -19.61 8.36
CA LEU A 102 7.86 -19.53 7.20
C LEU A 102 6.63 -18.74 7.62
N THR A 103 6.36 -17.66 6.91
CA THR A 103 5.17 -16.82 7.10
C THR A 103 4.39 -16.75 5.80
N ILE A 104 3.08 -16.91 5.86
CA ILE A 104 2.18 -16.63 4.76
C ILE A 104 1.40 -15.36 5.05
N THR A 105 1.07 -14.61 4.01
CA THR A 105 0.34 -13.36 4.11
C THR A 105 -0.72 -13.28 3.03
N SER A 106 -1.84 -12.65 3.34
CA SER A 106 -2.81 -12.25 2.33
C SER A 106 -3.47 -10.95 2.74
N ASP A 107 -3.68 -10.05 1.79
CA ASP A 107 -4.35 -8.78 2.01
C ASP A 107 -5.22 -8.38 0.83
N VAL A 108 -6.21 -7.55 1.12
CA VAL A 108 -7.17 -6.99 0.19
C VAL A 108 -7.06 -5.47 0.26
N ASN A 109 -7.07 -4.82 -0.90
CA ASN A 109 -7.03 -3.37 -1.00
C ASN A 109 -8.26 -2.90 -1.76
N LYS A 110 -8.89 -1.84 -1.25
CA LYS A 110 -9.97 -1.14 -1.92
C LYS A 110 -9.62 0.34 -2.02
N GLU A 111 -9.63 0.87 -3.23
CA GLU A 111 -9.64 2.31 -3.43
C GLU A 111 -11.03 2.86 -3.08
N LEU A 112 -11.04 3.84 -2.18
CA LEU A 112 -12.24 4.48 -1.63
C LEU A 112 -12.44 5.84 -2.32
N VAL A 113 -12.51 5.81 -3.64
CA VAL A 113 -12.74 6.99 -4.48
C VAL A 113 -13.94 6.71 -5.36
N VAL A 114 -14.89 7.64 -5.36
CA VAL A 114 -16.08 7.61 -6.23
C VAL A 114 -16.00 8.80 -7.16
N ARG A 115 -16.31 8.57 -8.44
CA ARG A 115 -16.44 9.62 -9.45
C ARG A 115 -17.78 9.46 -10.15
N ASP A 116 -18.57 10.53 -10.17
CA ASP A 116 -19.83 10.54 -10.90
C ASP A 116 -19.62 10.66 -12.42
N ASN A 117 -20.69 10.43 -13.19
CA ASN A 117 -20.67 10.55 -14.66
C ASN A 117 -20.35 11.98 -15.16
N PHE A 118 -20.35 12.97 -14.28
CA PHE A 118 -20.01 14.36 -14.58
C PHE A 118 -18.59 14.73 -14.13
N GLY A 119 -17.81 13.75 -13.65
CA GLY A 119 -16.42 13.92 -13.21
C GLY A 119 -16.27 14.52 -11.81
N ARG A 120 -17.36 14.70 -11.06
CA ARG A 120 -17.31 15.14 -9.67
C ARG A 120 -16.97 13.96 -8.78
N SER A 121 -16.05 14.16 -7.86
CA SER A 121 -15.68 13.18 -6.85
C SER A 121 -16.30 13.53 -5.51
N ASP A 122 -16.58 12.51 -4.70
CA ASP A 122 -16.95 12.71 -3.30
C ASP A 122 -15.73 13.16 -2.49
N GLU A 123 -15.95 13.83 -1.36
CA GLU A 123 -14.87 14.06 -0.40
C GLU A 123 -14.46 12.75 0.28
N PHE A 124 -13.21 12.63 0.75
CA PHE A 124 -12.70 11.35 1.27
C PHE A 124 -13.57 10.76 2.40
N TYR A 125 -14.15 11.61 3.26
CA TYR A 125 -14.97 11.18 4.40
C TYR A 125 -16.35 10.65 3.97
N GLU A 126 -16.87 11.10 2.83
CA GLU A 126 -18.07 10.55 2.20
C GLU A 126 -17.72 9.27 1.42
N ALA A 127 -16.62 9.33 0.64
CA ALA A 127 -16.14 8.24 -0.21
C ALA A 127 -15.80 6.96 0.56
N ILE A 128 -15.41 7.06 1.84
CA ILE A 128 -15.23 5.91 2.74
C ILE A 128 -16.50 5.07 2.85
N PHE A 129 -17.69 5.67 2.72
CA PHE A 129 -18.97 4.96 2.81
C PHE A 129 -19.63 4.75 1.45
N THR A 130 -19.51 5.68 0.50
CA THR A 130 -20.19 5.60 -0.80
C THR A 130 -19.50 4.65 -1.79
N SER A 131 -18.17 4.49 -1.71
CA SER A 131 -17.38 3.62 -2.62
C SER A 131 -17.67 2.13 -2.54
N TRP A 132 -18.40 1.68 -1.52
CA TRP A 132 -18.81 0.28 -1.37
C TRP A 132 -20.01 -0.10 -2.24
N THR A 133 -20.77 0.90 -2.69
CA THR A 133 -21.95 0.72 -3.54
C THR A 133 -21.71 1.14 -4.99
N ASP A 134 -20.49 1.61 -5.30
CA ASP A 134 -20.11 2.09 -6.62
C ASP A 134 -19.57 0.95 -7.48
N GLY A 135 -20.43 0.40 -8.35
CA GLY A 135 -20.05 -0.63 -9.33
C GLY A 135 -19.91 -2.05 -8.75
N ASP A 136 -19.06 -2.86 -9.41
CA ASP A 136 -18.77 -4.22 -8.97
C ASP A 136 -17.75 -4.19 -7.82
N LEU A 137 -18.22 -4.60 -6.63
CA LEU A 137 -17.38 -4.63 -5.44
C LEU A 137 -16.20 -5.57 -5.62
N ILE A 138 -16.37 -6.75 -6.21
CA ILE A 138 -15.33 -7.78 -6.26
C ILE A 138 -14.22 -7.36 -7.22
N GLU A 139 -14.57 -6.83 -8.39
CA GLU A 139 -13.58 -6.32 -9.35
C GLU A 139 -12.79 -5.13 -8.78
N SER A 140 -13.41 -4.31 -7.92
CA SER A 140 -12.76 -3.17 -7.27
C SER A 140 -11.76 -3.55 -6.16
N LEU A 141 -11.69 -4.83 -5.78
CA LEU A 141 -10.79 -5.32 -4.74
C LEU A 141 -9.51 -5.89 -5.34
N ILE A 142 -8.37 -5.39 -4.87
CA ILE A 142 -7.06 -5.93 -5.23
C ILE A 142 -6.66 -6.97 -4.18
N TRP A 143 -6.57 -8.22 -4.59
CA TRP A 143 -6.22 -9.35 -3.73
C TRP A 143 -4.73 -9.64 -3.81
N ASN A 144 -4.10 -9.87 -2.68
CA ASN A 144 -2.67 -10.13 -2.58
C ASN A 144 -2.46 -11.40 -1.77
N ILE A 145 -1.51 -12.22 -2.19
CA ILE A 145 -1.04 -13.40 -1.47
C ILE A 145 0.48 -13.46 -1.55
N GLY A 146 1.10 -13.83 -0.43
CA GLY A 146 2.55 -13.90 -0.33
C GLY A 146 3.02 -14.94 0.66
N ALA A 147 4.27 -15.32 0.51
CA ALA A 147 4.99 -16.16 1.45
C ALA A 147 6.42 -15.63 1.62
N GLU A 148 6.89 -15.68 2.86
CA GLU A 148 8.24 -15.32 3.25
C GLU A 148 8.87 -16.50 4.00
N TYR A 149 10.06 -16.91 3.56
CA TYR A 149 10.87 -17.92 4.21
C TYR A 149 12.22 -17.35 4.62
N TRP A 150 12.63 -17.57 5.86
CA TRP A 150 13.96 -17.22 6.35
C TRP A 150 14.72 -18.44 6.82
N TYR A 151 15.98 -18.52 6.41
CA TYR A 151 16.96 -19.46 6.90
C TYR A 151 18.01 -18.76 7.78
N SER A 152 18.11 -19.19 9.03
CA SER A 152 19.05 -18.71 10.05
C SER A 152 19.04 -17.19 10.27
N THR A 153 17.92 -16.52 9.97
CA THR A 153 17.78 -15.04 9.95
C THR A 153 18.79 -14.34 9.02
N LEU A 154 19.49 -15.09 8.16
CA LEU A 154 20.56 -14.61 7.28
C LEU A 154 20.04 -14.47 5.85
N VAL A 155 19.38 -15.52 5.34
CA VAL A 155 18.88 -15.57 3.96
C VAL A 155 17.37 -15.62 3.97
N GLY A 156 16.74 -14.66 3.29
CA GLY A 156 15.30 -14.58 3.13
C GLY A 156 14.91 -14.82 1.69
N LEU A 157 13.84 -15.58 1.46
CA LEU A 157 13.20 -15.76 0.17
C LEU A 157 11.75 -15.28 0.28
N ARG A 158 11.29 -14.57 -0.74
CA ARG A 158 9.91 -14.09 -0.85
C ARG A 158 9.32 -14.44 -2.19
N GLY A 159 8.07 -14.83 -2.17
CA GLY A 159 7.24 -14.99 -3.35
C GLY A 159 5.88 -14.38 -3.09
N GLY A 160 5.28 -13.78 -4.10
CA GLY A 160 3.95 -13.23 -3.98
C GLY A 160 3.27 -13.05 -5.33
N TYR A 161 1.97 -12.90 -5.27
CA TYR A 161 1.09 -12.64 -6.39
C TYR A 161 0.02 -11.66 -5.95
N TRP A 162 -0.33 -10.72 -6.82
CA TRP A 162 -1.51 -9.91 -6.62
C TRP A 162 -2.37 -9.87 -7.88
N ASN A 163 -3.66 -9.73 -7.66
CA ASN A 163 -4.67 -9.60 -8.69
C ASN A 163 -5.32 -8.22 -8.56
N ASP A 164 -5.18 -7.41 -9.61
CA ASP A 164 -5.93 -6.18 -9.84
C ASP A 164 -6.73 -6.31 -11.15
N ASP A 165 -8.03 -6.60 -11.02
CA ASP A 165 -8.93 -6.83 -12.15
C ASP A 165 -9.24 -5.52 -12.90
N LEU A 166 -9.41 -4.39 -12.18
CA LEU A 166 -9.65 -3.07 -12.80
C LEU A 166 -8.41 -2.56 -13.55
N GLY A 167 -7.23 -2.71 -12.95
CA GLY A 167 -5.96 -2.36 -13.59
C GLY A 167 -5.54 -3.35 -14.67
N LYS A 168 -6.11 -4.56 -14.68
CA LYS A 168 -5.71 -5.71 -15.50
C LYS A 168 -4.23 -6.09 -15.29
N VAL A 169 -3.79 -6.07 -14.03
CA VAL A 169 -2.40 -6.30 -13.64
C VAL A 169 -2.32 -7.50 -12.69
N PHE A 170 -1.63 -8.55 -13.13
CA PHE A 170 -1.57 -9.85 -12.41
C PHE A 170 -0.12 -10.33 -12.19
N PRO A 171 0.73 -9.56 -11.49
CA PRO A 171 2.15 -9.83 -11.46
C PRO A 171 2.52 -10.91 -10.45
N TYR A 172 3.62 -11.60 -10.77
CA TYR A 172 4.38 -12.40 -9.82
C TYR A 172 5.56 -11.59 -9.30
N THR A 173 5.81 -11.71 -8.00
CA THR A 173 6.94 -11.10 -7.32
C THR A 173 7.84 -12.17 -6.74
N PHE A 174 9.13 -11.98 -6.89
CA PHE A 174 10.15 -12.81 -6.27
C PHE A 174 11.16 -11.91 -5.58
N GLY A 175 11.61 -12.29 -4.40
CA GLY A 175 12.58 -11.52 -3.64
C GLY A 175 13.57 -12.38 -2.89
N VAL A 176 14.78 -11.86 -2.73
CA VAL A 176 15.85 -12.44 -1.94
C VAL A 176 16.37 -11.38 -0.98
N SER A 177 16.59 -11.75 0.27
CA SER A 177 17.26 -10.90 1.26
C SER A 177 18.49 -11.56 1.80
N LEU A 178 19.50 -10.74 2.04
CA LEU A 178 20.70 -11.12 2.77
C LEU A 178 20.86 -10.15 3.94
N LYS A 179 20.76 -10.67 5.16
CA LYS A 179 21.05 -9.94 6.39
C LYS A 179 22.42 -10.36 6.89
N TYR A 180 23.30 -9.41 7.14
CA TYR A 180 24.61 -9.64 7.74
C TYR A 180 24.85 -8.61 8.84
N SER A 181 24.87 -9.07 10.09
CA SER A 181 24.94 -8.19 11.27
C SER A 181 23.80 -7.15 11.22
N THR A 182 24.16 -5.87 11.25
CA THR A 182 23.26 -4.71 11.17
C THR A 182 22.74 -4.42 9.76
N TYR A 183 23.41 -4.92 8.71
CA TYR A 183 23.05 -4.61 7.33
C TYR A 183 22.08 -5.62 6.76
N ARG A 184 21.08 -5.14 6.02
CA ARG A 184 20.16 -5.98 5.25
C ARG A 184 20.07 -5.47 3.83
N PHE A 185 20.37 -6.35 2.88
CA PHE A 185 20.22 -6.11 1.45
C PHE A 185 19.01 -6.86 0.92
N ASP A 186 18.11 -6.16 0.24
CA ASP A 186 16.91 -6.74 -0.36
C ASP A 186 16.95 -6.56 -1.88
N PHE A 187 16.67 -7.65 -2.59
CA PHE A 187 16.57 -7.72 -4.03
C PHE A 187 15.17 -8.22 -4.36
N SER A 188 14.44 -7.53 -5.25
CA SER A 188 13.14 -8.01 -5.72
C SER A 188 12.99 -7.85 -7.22
N TYR A 189 12.37 -8.84 -7.85
CA TYR A 189 12.02 -8.87 -9.25
C TYR A 189 10.50 -9.00 -9.41
N LEU A 190 9.95 -8.17 -10.29
CA LEU A 190 8.53 -8.08 -10.58
C LEU A 190 8.29 -8.47 -12.05
N SER A 191 7.36 -9.39 -12.27
CA SER A 191 6.94 -9.82 -13.61
C SER A 191 5.45 -9.60 -13.75
N ALA A 192 5.03 -8.62 -14.55
CA ALA A 192 3.63 -8.17 -14.68
C ALA A 192 2.96 -8.56 -16.01
N GLY A 193 3.54 -9.52 -16.76
CA GLY A 193 3.03 -9.95 -18.07
C GLY A 193 3.63 -9.19 -19.25
N LYS A 194 3.34 -9.63 -20.49
CA LYS A 194 3.88 -8.99 -21.70
C LYS A 194 3.30 -7.57 -21.86
N ASP A 195 4.15 -6.61 -22.23
CA ASP A 195 3.83 -5.20 -22.52
C ASP A 195 3.43 -4.31 -21.32
N HIS A 196 3.56 -4.79 -20.08
CA HIS A 196 3.33 -3.96 -18.89
C HIS A 196 4.64 -3.25 -18.46
N PRO A 197 4.65 -1.93 -18.18
CA PRO A 197 5.86 -1.16 -17.84
C PRO A 197 6.56 -1.60 -16.55
N LEU A 198 5.87 -2.40 -15.72
CA LEU A 198 6.42 -2.97 -14.49
C LEU A 198 7.06 -4.34 -14.66
N THR A 199 6.94 -4.94 -15.85
CA THR A 199 7.61 -6.21 -16.17
C THR A 199 9.10 -5.98 -16.27
N ASP A 200 9.88 -6.97 -15.81
CA ASP A 200 11.33 -6.93 -15.78
C ASP A 200 11.93 -5.80 -14.92
N THR A 201 11.17 -5.33 -13.92
CA THR A 201 11.66 -4.33 -12.97
C THR A 201 12.39 -5.00 -11.82
N MET A 202 13.67 -4.64 -11.64
CA MET A 202 14.47 -4.99 -10.46
C MET A 202 14.47 -3.83 -9.47
N ARG A 203 14.30 -4.14 -8.18
CA ARG A 203 14.39 -3.17 -7.08
C ARG A 203 15.43 -3.64 -6.08
N TYR A 204 16.15 -2.67 -5.53
CA TYR A 204 17.24 -2.86 -4.58
C TYR A 204 16.98 -1.98 -3.36
N SER A 205 17.18 -2.53 -2.17
CA SER A 205 17.08 -1.78 -0.92
C SER A 205 18.21 -2.17 0.03
N LEU A 206 18.64 -1.20 0.83
CA LEU A 206 19.61 -1.38 1.92
C LEU A 206 18.99 -0.82 3.19
N SER A 207 18.93 -1.64 4.24
CA SER A 207 18.52 -1.24 5.57
C SER A 207 19.66 -1.43 6.57
N VAL A 208 19.71 -0.56 7.57
CA VAL A 208 20.73 -0.55 8.63
C VAL A 208 19.99 -0.52 9.97
N ASP A 209 20.13 -1.60 10.74
CA ASP A 209 19.60 -1.71 12.10
C ASP A 209 20.62 -1.12 13.10
N PHE A 210 20.16 -0.34 14.10
CA PHE A 210 21.02 0.29 15.12
C PHE A 210 20.72 -0.24 16.53
#